data_AF-A0A832U4Z9-F1
#
_entry.id   AF-A0A832U4Z9-F1
#
_cell.length_a   1.000
_cell.length_b   1.000
_cell.length_c   1.000
_cell.angle_alpha   90.00
_cell.angle_beta   90.00
_cell.angle_gamma   90.00
#
_symmetry.space_group_name_H-M   'P 1'
#
loop_
_entity.id
_entity.type
_entity.pdbx_description
1 polymer ?
#
loop_
_entity_poly.entity_id
_entity_poly.type
_entity_poly.pdbx_seq_one_letter_code
_entity_poly.pdbx_strand_id
1 'polypeptide(L)'
;MYEKEINIDSTHLLLKSDVNVNIDDFIVKQRKIIQEQINKNPSFNGYEKIDLIDTPRILELMTKAGNIAQIGPMSAVAGSISQVCLEYLEKFDTKNSILENGGDIALKSDKKIIMGIYAGTSIFTNNIALELKAKKNGYGICTSSGTVGPSKSFGQTDATIVLGKQASVCDSLATKIGNYGNGDDDEEIVNNSLEKAEDYLEYCEGVIVIKGEYLAKVGHIPKILQIEQ
;
A
#
# COMPACT_ATOMS: atom_id res chain seq x y z
N MET A 1 6.76 -3.78 21.54
CA MET A 1 7.45 -3.34 20.31
C MET A 1 7.79 -1.88 20.51
N TYR A 2 8.96 -1.45 20.02
CA TYR A 2 9.28 -0.05 19.89
C TYR A 2 8.33 0.59 18.90
N GLU A 3 7.92 1.82 19.17
CA GLU A 3 7.04 2.61 18.31
C GLU A 3 7.70 3.96 18.07
N LYS A 4 7.77 4.39 16.81
CA LYS A 4 8.37 5.67 16.41
C LYS A 4 7.60 6.24 15.22
N GLU A 5 7.22 7.51 15.33
CA GLU A 5 6.79 8.31 14.18
C GLU A 5 8.01 8.96 13.52
N ILE A 6 8.09 8.86 12.20
CA ILE A 6 9.19 9.39 11.39
C ILE A 6 8.59 10.28 10.30
N ASN A 7 8.95 11.56 10.34
CA ASN A 7 8.47 12.58 9.41
C ASN A 7 9.65 13.14 8.63
N ILE A 8 9.73 12.81 7.34
CA ILE A 8 10.83 13.21 6.43
C ILE A 8 10.22 13.68 5.11
N ASP A 9 10.30 14.98 4.85
CA ASP A 9 9.62 15.65 3.73
C ASP A 9 8.13 15.27 3.64
N SER A 10 7.73 14.51 2.62
CA SER A 10 6.37 14.02 2.39
C SER A 10 6.15 12.58 2.89
N THR A 11 7.15 11.95 3.51
CA THR A 11 7.03 10.63 4.12
C THR A 11 6.62 10.78 5.58
N HIS A 12 5.46 10.23 5.92
CA HIS A 12 4.92 10.16 7.28
C HIS A 12 4.80 8.68 7.65
N LEU A 13 5.82 8.15 8.31
CA LEU A 13 5.96 6.73 8.58
C LEU A 13 5.77 6.43 10.07
N LEU A 14 4.82 5.56 10.40
CA LEU A 14 4.71 4.94 11.71
C LEU A 14 5.44 3.59 11.70
N LEU A 15 6.49 3.48 12.52
CA LEU A 15 7.27 2.26 12.70
C LEU A 15 6.88 1.59 14.01
N LYS A 16 6.47 0.32 13.94
CA LYS A 16 6.35 -0.57 15.11
C LYS A 16 7.26 -1.77 14.92
N SER A 17 8.26 -1.97 15.78
CA SER A 17 9.27 -3.01 15.58
C SER A 17 9.74 -3.68 16.89
N ASP A 18 10.17 -4.93 16.81
CA ASP A 18 10.89 -5.61 17.88
C ASP A 18 12.39 -5.28 17.94
N VAL A 19 12.93 -4.59 16.92
CA VAL A 19 14.29 -4.05 16.91
C VAL A 19 14.25 -2.53 17.06
N ASN A 20 15.28 -1.97 17.72
CA ASN A 20 15.45 -0.52 17.87
C ASN A 20 16.58 -0.05 16.97
N VAL A 21 16.25 0.25 15.71
CA VAL A 21 17.17 0.71 14.67
C VAL A 21 16.68 2.06 14.16
N ASN A 22 17.58 3.05 14.11
CA ASN A 22 17.25 4.32 13.47
C ASN A 22 17.32 4.16 11.94
N ILE A 23 16.20 4.42 11.25
CA ILE A 23 16.07 4.29 9.80
C ILE A 23 15.93 5.65 9.08
N ASP A 24 16.04 6.76 9.79
CA ASP A 24 15.79 8.10 9.24
C ASP A 24 16.73 8.41 8.06
N ASP A 25 18.04 8.21 8.25
CA ASP A 25 19.06 8.38 7.20
C ASP A 25 18.84 7.43 6.02
N PHE A 26 18.33 6.23 6.28
CA PHE A 26 18.00 5.27 5.24
C PHE A 26 16.85 5.78 4.37
N ILE A 27 15.78 6.30 4.98
CA ILE A 27 14.63 6.92 4.28
C ILE A 27 15.09 8.11 3.46
N VAL A 28 15.89 9.02 4.03
CA VAL A 28 16.46 10.18 3.31
C VAL A 28 17.22 9.72 2.07
N LYS A 29 18.02 8.65 2.18
CA LYS A 29 18.75 8.08 1.04
C LYS A 29 17.81 7.52 -0.03
N GLN A 30 16.74 6.81 0.34
CA GLN A 30 15.78 6.28 -0.64
C GLN A 30 15.04 7.42 -1.37
N ARG A 31 14.62 8.46 -0.64
CA ARG A 31 13.97 9.64 -1.23
C ARG A 31 14.91 10.38 -2.19
N LYS A 32 16.19 10.53 -1.82
CA LYS A 32 17.19 11.14 -2.69
C LYS A 32 17.35 10.38 -4.01
N ILE A 33 17.37 9.03 -3.96
CA ILE A 33 17.44 8.19 -5.17
C ILE A 33 16.24 8.46 -6.09
N ILE A 34 15.02 8.56 -5.54
CA ILE A 34 13.81 8.88 -6.31
C ILE A 34 13.93 10.27 -6.95
N GLN A 35 14.34 11.28 -6.17
CA GLN A 35 14.47 12.65 -6.66
C GLN A 35 15.53 12.79 -7.76
N GLU A 36 16.69 12.12 -7.60
CA GLU A 36 17.73 12.07 -8.63
C GLU A 36 17.21 11.45 -9.92
N GLN A 37 16.37 10.41 -9.82
CA GLN A 37 15.76 9.78 -10.98
C GLN A 37 14.73 10.69 -11.67
N ILE A 38 13.90 11.42 -10.91
CA ILE A 38 12.98 12.41 -11.48
C ILE A 38 13.76 13.52 -12.19
N ASN A 39 14.87 13.99 -11.61
CA ASN A 39 15.70 15.02 -12.23
C ASN A 39 16.36 14.52 -13.53
N LYS A 40 16.81 13.26 -13.54
CA LYS A 40 17.44 12.63 -14.72
C LYS A 40 16.42 12.30 -15.81
N ASN A 41 15.24 11.85 -15.44
CA ASN A 41 14.15 11.46 -16.31
C ASN A 41 12.83 12.04 -15.78
N PRO A 42 12.44 13.27 -16.15
CA PRO A 42 11.24 13.93 -15.66
C PRO A 42 9.95 13.14 -15.90
N SER A 43 9.91 12.30 -16.94
CA SER A 43 8.78 11.41 -17.21
C SER A 43 8.55 10.42 -16.07
N PHE A 44 9.55 10.13 -15.22
CA PHE A 44 9.41 9.29 -14.03
C PHE A 44 8.36 9.84 -13.06
N ASN A 45 8.12 11.14 -13.06
CA ASN A 45 7.06 11.78 -12.27
C ASN A 45 5.69 11.80 -12.99
N GLY A 46 5.59 11.18 -14.16
CA GLY A 46 4.37 11.11 -14.98
C GLY A 46 3.44 9.96 -14.58
N TYR A 47 2.36 9.84 -15.35
CA TYR A 47 1.32 8.81 -15.16
C TYR A 47 1.53 7.56 -16.03
N GLU A 48 2.53 7.59 -16.91
CA GLU A 48 2.86 6.51 -17.83
C GLU A 48 3.90 5.56 -17.24
N LYS A 49 3.78 4.27 -17.54
CA LYS A 49 4.75 3.25 -17.14
C LYS A 49 6.13 3.55 -17.76
N ILE A 50 7.18 3.22 -17.02
CA ILE A 50 8.57 3.47 -17.43
C ILE A 50 9.38 2.23 -17.13
N ASP A 51 10.18 1.81 -18.10
CA ASP A 51 11.18 0.76 -17.91
C ASP A 51 12.53 1.36 -17.53
N LEU A 52 13.12 0.83 -16.46
CA LEU A 52 14.48 1.15 -16.03
C LEU A 52 15.31 -0.14 -16.00
N ILE A 53 16.58 -0.01 -16.41
CA ILE A 53 17.57 -1.09 -16.39
C ILE A 53 18.59 -0.76 -15.29
N ASP A 54 19.07 -1.78 -14.57
CA ASP A 54 20.15 -1.70 -13.57
C ASP A 54 19.96 -0.57 -12.53
N THR A 55 18.81 -0.59 -11.87
CA THR A 55 18.38 0.51 -10.99
C THR A 55 18.45 0.12 -9.50
N PRO A 56 18.68 1.07 -8.57
CA PRO A 56 18.55 0.83 -7.14
C PRO A 56 17.22 0.18 -6.76
N ARG A 57 17.25 -0.61 -5.68
CA ARG A 57 16.11 -1.42 -5.22
C ARG A 57 14.78 -0.65 -5.14
N ILE A 58 14.77 0.59 -4.62
CA ILE A 58 13.55 1.40 -4.52
C ILE A 58 12.95 1.70 -5.91
N LEU A 59 13.78 2.02 -6.91
CA LEU A 59 13.33 2.32 -8.26
C LEU A 59 12.90 1.05 -9.01
N GLU A 60 13.53 -0.09 -8.72
CA GLU A 60 13.14 -1.40 -9.27
C GLU A 60 11.71 -1.75 -8.83
N LEU A 61 11.43 -1.62 -7.52
CA LEU A 61 10.11 -1.86 -6.95
C LEU A 61 9.05 -0.94 -7.58
N MET A 62 9.32 0.36 -7.64
CA MET A 62 8.38 1.34 -8.20
C MET A 62 8.09 1.09 -9.69
N THR A 63 9.14 0.84 -10.47
CA THR A 63 9.05 0.57 -11.92
C THR A 63 8.25 -0.71 -12.17
N LYS A 64 8.58 -1.80 -11.47
CA LYS A 64 7.86 -3.07 -11.57
C LYS A 64 6.39 -2.92 -11.20
N ALA A 65 6.10 -2.22 -10.10
CA ALA A 65 4.73 -2.00 -9.65
C ALA A 65 3.92 -1.17 -10.65
N GLY A 66 4.49 -0.07 -11.16
CA GLY A 66 3.87 0.73 -12.22
C GLY A 66 3.62 -0.08 -13.50
N ASN A 67 4.58 -0.89 -13.93
CA ASN A 67 4.43 -1.77 -15.09
C ASN A 67 3.30 -2.79 -14.94
N ILE A 68 3.21 -3.44 -13.77
CA ILE A 68 2.13 -4.40 -13.47
C ILE A 68 0.76 -3.71 -13.48
N ALA A 69 0.65 -2.57 -12.79
CA ALA A 69 -0.60 -1.82 -12.69
C ALA A 69 -0.94 -1.00 -13.94
N GLN A 70 -0.01 -0.94 -14.90
CA GLN A 70 -0.09 -0.13 -16.12
C GLN A 70 -0.34 1.36 -15.81
N ILE A 71 0.43 1.90 -14.86
CA ILE A 71 0.45 3.32 -14.46
C ILE A 71 1.90 3.74 -14.11
N GLY A 72 2.12 5.03 -13.91
CA GLY A 72 3.45 5.58 -13.63
C GLY A 72 4.05 5.10 -12.30
N PRO A 73 5.39 5.00 -12.20
CA PRO A 73 6.07 4.43 -11.04
C PRO A 73 5.85 5.22 -9.73
N MET A 74 5.43 6.49 -9.82
CA MET A 74 5.12 7.30 -8.65
C MET A 74 3.90 6.81 -7.86
N SER A 75 3.05 5.96 -8.45
CA SER A 75 1.93 5.35 -7.73
C SER A 75 2.34 4.28 -6.70
N ALA A 76 3.64 3.96 -6.61
CA ALA A 76 4.15 2.95 -5.69
C ALA A 76 5.06 3.54 -4.60
N VAL A 77 5.20 4.86 -4.49
CA VAL A 77 6.23 5.49 -3.63
C VAL A 77 6.07 5.06 -2.18
N ALA A 78 4.86 5.13 -1.64
CA ALA A 78 4.62 4.91 -0.23
C ALA A 78 4.84 3.45 0.14
N GLY A 79 4.22 2.53 -0.62
CA GLY A 79 4.41 1.09 -0.46
C GLY A 79 5.86 0.65 -0.70
N SER A 80 6.57 1.27 -1.65
CA SER A 80 7.98 0.96 -1.92
C SER A 80 8.88 1.43 -0.79
N ILE A 81 8.67 2.63 -0.23
CA ILE A 81 9.44 3.14 0.92
C ILE A 81 9.21 2.23 2.14
N SER A 82 7.95 1.90 2.46
CA SER A 82 7.63 0.95 3.55
C SER A 82 8.33 -0.39 3.33
N GLN A 83 8.32 -0.91 2.09
CA GLN A 83 8.95 -2.19 1.76
C GLN A 83 10.46 -2.18 1.92
N VAL A 84 11.18 -1.20 1.36
CA VAL A 84 12.65 -1.16 1.48
C VAL A 84 13.11 -0.91 2.92
N CYS A 85 12.31 -0.20 3.72
CA CYS A 85 12.58 -0.02 5.14
C CYS A 85 12.37 -1.34 5.91
N LEU A 86 11.36 -2.14 5.56
CA LEU A 86 11.21 -3.49 6.09
C LEU A 86 12.41 -4.38 5.72
N GLU A 87 12.78 -4.42 4.42
CA GLU A 87 13.95 -5.15 3.92
C GLU A 87 15.25 -4.69 4.61
N TYR A 88 15.35 -3.42 5.03
CA TYR A 88 16.48 -2.91 5.81
C TYR A 88 16.46 -3.44 7.26
N LEU A 89 15.32 -3.43 7.94
CA LEU A 89 15.18 -3.95 9.30
C LEU A 89 15.40 -5.47 9.38
N GLU A 90 15.12 -6.21 8.31
CA GLU A 90 15.42 -7.65 8.22
C GLU A 90 16.91 -7.97 8.36
N LYS A 91 17.80 -7.02 8.03
CA LYS A 91 19.26 -7.16 8.23
C LYS A 91 19.66 -7.12 9.71
N PHE A 92 18.73 -6.75 10.58
CA PHE A 92 18.88 -6.69 12.03
C PHE A 92 18.03 -7.78 12.71
N ASP A 93 17.67 -8.84 11.99
CA ASP A 93 16.96 -10.02 12.51
C ASP A 93 15.58 -9.71 13.13
N THR A 94 14.88 -8.68 12.63
CA THR A 94 13.51 -8.41 13.07
C THR A 94 12.58 -9.60 12.78
N LYS A 95 11.76 -9.95 13.78
CA LYS A 95 10.69 -10.95 13.63
C LYS A 95 9.32 -10.30 13.51
N ASN A 96 9.17 -9.09 14.03
CA ASN A 96 7.93 -8.34 14.06
C ASN A 96 8.23 -6.87 13.78
N SER A 97 7.94 -6.43 12.55
CA SER A 97 8.03 -5.04 12.11
C SER A 97 6.83 -4.69 11.26
N ILE A 98 6.24 -3.53 11.52
CA ILE A 98 5.13 -2.94 10.77
C ILE A 98 5.55 -1.52 10.43
N LEU A 99 5.50 -1.18 9.14
CA LEU A 99 5.85 0.11 8.61
C LEU A 99 4.63 0.63 7.85
N GLU A 100 3.99 1.65 8.41
CA GLU A 100 2.78 2.27 7.87
C GLU A 100 3.12 3.66 7.36
N ASN A 101 3.03 3.86 6.03
CA ASN A 101 3.27 5.14 5.38
C ASN A 101 1.93 5.64 4.82
N GLY A 102 1.15 6.33 5.64
CA GLY A 102 -0.25 6.61 5.33
C GLY A 102 -1.06 5.31 5.20
N GLY A 103 -1.73 5.10 4.06
CA GLY A 103 -2.53 3.89 3.81
C GLY A 103 -1.73 2.66 3.40
N ASP A 104 -0.40 2.78 3.30
CA ASP A 104 0.48 1.78 2.68
C ASP A 104 1.42 1.11 3.68
N ILE A 105 1.15 -0.17 3.91
CA ILE A 105 1.79 -0.95 4.97
C ILE A 105 2.69 -2.02 4.37
N ALA A 106 3.94 -2.07 4.84
CA ALA A 106 4.80 -3.22 4.71
C ALA A 106 5.05 -3.83 6.10
N LEU A 107 4.84 -5.14 6.23
CA LEU A 107 4.98 -5.82 7.52
C LEU A 107 5.64 -7.18 7.43
N LYS A 108 6.23 -7.60 8.55
CA LYS A 108 6.66 -8.96 8.85
C LYS A 108 6.27 -9.27 10.27
N SER A 109 5.73 -10.45 10.52
CA SER A 109 5.34 -10.88 11.86
C SER A 109 5.29 -12.39 12.01
N ASP A 110 5.84 -12.88 13.11
CA ASP A 110 5.68 -14.26 13.58
C ASP A 110 4.35 -14.49 14.33
N LYS A 111 3.61 -13.41 14.58
CA LYS A 111 2.35 -13.40 15.33
C LYS A 111 1.19 -12.98 14.45
N LYS A 112 -0.03 -13.25 14.92
CA LYS A 112 -1.24 -12.66 14.33
C LYS A 112 -1.22 -11.14 14.47
N ILE A 113 -1.75 -10.44 13.48
CA ILE A 113 -1.94 -8.99 13.50
C ILE A 113 -3.43 -8.71 13.28
N ILE A 114 -3.98 -7.79 14.06
CA ILE A 114 -5.31 -7.22 13.83
C ILE A 114 -5.08 -5.81 13.28
N MET A 115 -5.58 -5.54 12.07
CA MET A 115 -5.48 -4.22 11.45
C MET A 115 -6.86 -3.64 11.25
N GLY A 116 -7.15 -2.51 11.89
CA GLY A 116 -8.38 -1.75 11.65
C GLY A 116 -8.44 -1.24 10.22
N ILE A 117 -9.65 -1.15 9.67
CA ILE A 117 -9.87 -0.50 8.38
C ILE A 117 -10.45 0.90 8.62
N TYR A 118 -9.85 1.87 7.94
CA TYR A 118 -10.37 3.23 7.83
C TYR A 118 -10.81 3.47 6.38
N ALA A 119 -12.11 3.66 6.17
CA ALA A 119 -12.73 3.84 4.85
C ALA A 119 -13.51 5.17 4.80
N GLY A 120 -12.88 6.25 5.26
CA GLY A 120 -13.47 7.59 5.23
C GLY A 120 -14.80 7.66 6.01
N THR A 121 -15.85 8.15 5.34
CA THR A 121 -17.19 8.33 5.93
C THR A 121 -18.06 7.06 5.89
N SER A 122 -17.55 5.96 5.34
CA SER A 122 -18.28 4.68 5.30
C SER A 122 -18.61 4.17 6.70
N ILE A 123 -19.73 3.46 6.82
CA ILE A 123 -20.15 2.78 8.06
C ILE A 123 -19.14 1.74 8.56
N PHE A 124 -18.18 1.34 7.73
CA PHE A 124 -17.14 0.37 8.11
C PHE A 124 -15.96 0.99 8.84
N THR A 125 -15.77 2.31 8.76
CA THR A 125 -14.67 3.01 9.46
C THR A 125 -14.73 2.75 10.95
N ASN A 126 -13.61 2.30 11.53
CA ASN A 126 -13.47 1.95 12.96
C ASN A 126 -14.40 0.84 13.47
N ASN A 127 -15.14 0.16 12.58
CA ASN A 127 -16.08 -0.90 12.94
C ASN A 127 -15.64 -2.29 12.47
N ILE A 128 -14.64 -2.37 11.57
CA ILE A 128 -14.08 -3.63 11.10
C ILE A 128 -12.55 -3.66 11.13
N ALA A 129 -11.99 -4.88 11.26
CA ALA A 129 -10.57 -5.16 11.15
C ALA A 129 -10.28 -6.42 10.32
N LEU A 130 -9.05 -6.54 9.83
CA LEU A 130 -8.51 -7.73 9.21
C LEU A 130 -7.66 -8.51 10.22
N GLU A 131 -7.99 -9.79 10.44
CA GLU A 131 -7.15 -10.72 11.20
C GLU A 131 -6.14 -11.41 10.26
N LEU A 132 -4.92 -10.91 10.26
CA LEU A 132 -3.81 -11.49 9.53
C LEU A 132 -3.15 -12.60 10.34
N LYS A 133 -2.95 -13.76 9.70
CA LYS A 133 -2.04 -14.80 10.21
C LYS A 133 -0.60 -14.31 10.12
N ALA A 134 0.32 -15.01 10.78
CA ALA A 134 1.75 -14.73 10.71
C ALA A 134 2.24 -14.61 9.25
N LYS A 135 2.97 -13.55 8.96
CA LYS A 135 3.57 -13.24 7.66
C LYS A 135 5.08 -13.08 7.84
N LYS A 136 5.80 -14.19 7.74
CA LYS A 136 7.24 -14.26 8.08
C LYS A 136 8.18 -13.75 6.99
N ASN A 137 7.68 -13.59 5.77
CA ASN A 137 8.48 -13.32 4.57
C ASN A 137 8.14 -11.95 3.94
N GLY A 138 7.68 -11.00 4.75
CA GLY A 138 7.15 -9.73 4.25
C GLY A 138 5.72 -9.85 3.71
N TYR A 139 4.95 -8.76 3.84
CA TYR A 139 3.59 -8.64 3.35
C TYR A 139 3.22 -7.18 3.15
N GLY A 140 2.44 -6.90 2.12
CA GLY A 140 1.95 -5.59 1.75
C GLY A 140 0.45 -5.49 1.92
N ILE A 141 -0.01 -4.39 2.49
CA ILE A 141 -1.43 -4.02 2.57
C ILE A 141 -1.50 -2.53 2.27
N CYS A 142 -2.05 -2.19 1.12
CA CYS A 142 -2.02 -0.84 0.61
C CYS A 142 -3.42 -0.37 0.29
N THR A 143 -3.68 0.92 0.51
CA THR A 143 -5.02 1.48 0.45
C THR A 143 -5.02 2.75 -0.38
N SER A 144 -5.83 2.75 -1.44
CA SER A 144 -6.21 3.98 -2.14
C SER A 144 -7.57 4.44 -1.66
N SER A 145 -7.76 5.75 -1.57
CA SER A 145 -9.03 6.37 -1.20
C SER A 145 -9.28 7.61 -2.05
N GLY A 146 -10.49 7.71 -2.61
CA GLY A 146 -11.00 8.94 -3.24
C GLY A 146 -11.40 10.02 -2.24
N THR A 147 -11.58 9.66 -0.97
CA THR A 147 -12.19 10.51 0.06
C THR A 147 -11.24 10.90 1.20
N VAL A 148 -10.08 10.25 1.32
CA VAL A 148 -9.14 10.42 2.43
C VAL A 148 -7.69 10.48 1.96
N GLY A 149 -6.93 11.45 2.48
CA GLY A 149 -5.49 11.55 2.32
C GLY A 149 -5.02 12.64 1.35
N PRO A 150 -3.71 12.96 1.33
CA PRO A 150 -3.15 14.00 0.48
C PRO A 150 -2.95 13.55 -0.98
N SER A 151 -2.98 12.23 -1.22
CA SER A 151 -2.75 11.63 -2.54
C SER A 151 -3.98 11.79 -3.41
N LYS A 152 -3.77 12.24 -4.65
CA LYS A 152 -4.84 12.43 -5.63
C LYS A 152 -5.27 11.07 -6.20
N SER A 153 -6.34 10.51 -5.66
CA SER A 153 -7.11 9.45 -6.33
C SER A 153 -8.11 10.09 -7.30
N PHE A 154 -8.32 9.45 -8.44
CA PHE A 154 -9.26 9.88 -9.49
C PHE A 154 -10.57 9.10 -9.44
N GLY A 155 -10.66 8.06 -8.62
CA GLY A 155 -11.87 7.26 -8.46
C GLY A 155 -12.72 7.66 -7.26
N GLN A 156 -13.85 6.98 -7.11
CA GLN A 156 -14.89 7.35 -6.15
C GLN A 156 -14.96 6.42 -4.93
N THR A 157 -14.10 5.40 -4.85
CA THR A 157 -14.10 4.45 -3.72
C THR A 157 -13.69 5.13 -2.41
N ASP A 158 -14.31 4.71 -1.30
CA ASP A 158 -13.93 5.19 0.02
C ASP A 158 -12.64 4.52 0.51
N ALA A 159 -12.49 3.22 0.20
CA ALA A 159 -11.24 2.50 0.34
C ALA A 159 -11.15 1.37 -0.68
N THR A 160 -10.00 1.28 -1.35
CA THR A 160 -9.59 0.12 -2.15
C THR A 160 -8.33 -0.45 -1.53
N ILE A 161 -8.46 -1.60 -0.87
CA ILE A 161 -7.40 -2.25 -0.10
C ILE A 161 -6.89 -3.45 -0.89
N VAL A 162 -5.60 -3.47 -1.21
CA VAL A 162 -4.94 -4.58 -1.90
C VAL A 162 -3.96 -5.24 -0.95
N LEU A 163 -4.01 -6.57 -0.88
CA LEU A 163 -3.15 -7.38 -0.03
C LEU A 163 -2.26 -8.29 -0.89
N GLY A 164 -0.98 -8.42 -0.54
CA GLY A 164 -0.06 -9.23 -1.33
C GLY A 164 1.35 -9.31 -0.77
N LYS A 165 2.26 -9.95 -1.51
CA LYS A 165 3.65 -10.16 -1.06
C LYS A 165 4.54 -8.92 -1.17
N GLN A 166 4.22 -7.99 -2.07
CA GLN A 166 5.02 -6.80 -2.34
C GLN A 166 4.15 -5.57 -2.10
N ALA A 167 4.48 -4.76 -1.09
CA ALA A 167 3.73 -3.54 -0.77
C ALA A 167 3.77 -2.54 -1.93
N SER A 168 4.92 -2.41 -2.60
CA SER A 168 5.06 -1.62 -3.84
C SER A 168 4.00 -1.95 -4.89
N VAL A 169 3.78 -3.24 -5.18
CA VAL A 169 2.76 -3.70 -6.14
C VAL A 169 1.35 -3.43 -5.62
N CYS A 170 1.12 -3.69 -4.33
CA CYS A 170 -0.19 -3.46 -3.72
C CYS A 170 -0.60 -1.97 -3.80
N ASP A 171 0.34 -1.05 -3.59
CA ASP A 171 0.14 0.42 -3.66
C ASP A 171 -0.32 0.85 -5.06
N SER A 172 0.45 0.48 -6.10
CA SER A 172 0.04 0.76 -7.49
C SER A 172 -1.28 0.10 -7.87
N LEU A 173 -1.54 -1.13 -7.44
CA LEU A 173 -2.80 -1.81 -7.71
C LEU A 173 -3.98 -1.16 -6.99
N ALA A 174 -3.81 -0.75 -5.73
CA ALA A 174 -4.84 -0.03 -4.99
C ALA A 174 -5.19 1.27 -5.71
N THR A 175 -4.17 2.00 -6.18
CA THR A 175 -4.36 3.21 -7.00
C THR A 175 -5.08 2.89 -8.31
N LYS A 176 -4.64 1.87 -9.06
CA LYS A 176 -5.23 1.49 -10.35
C LYS A 176 -6.69 1.07 -10.23
N ILE A 177 -6.99 0.19 -9.29
CA ILE A 177 -8.32 -0.37 -9.06
C ILE A 177 -9.24 0.73 -8.51
N GLY A 178 -8.78 1.49 -7.51
CA GLY A 178 -9.55 2.60 -6.94
C GLY A 178 -9.93 3.62 -8.01
N ASN A 179 -9.00 4.01 -8.88
CA ASN A 179 -9.26 4.93 -9.99
C ASN A 179 -10.24 4.38 -11.04
N TYR A 180 -10.36 3.06 -11.17
CA TYR A 180 -11.31 2.44 -12.09
C TYR A 180 -12.72 2.38 -11.51
N GLY A 181 -12.84 2.39 -10.18
CA GLY A 181 -14.09 2.47 -9.44
C GLY A 181 -14.82 3.81 -9.62
N ASN A 182 -15.51 3.95 -10.75
CA ASN A 182 -16.44 5.04 -11.05
C ASN A 182 -17.78 4.45 -11.47
N GLY A 183 -18.85 5.20 -11.28
CA GLY A 183 -20.22 4.79 -11.62
C GLY A 183 -21.21 5.89 -11.22
N ASP A 184 -22.47 5.70 -11.54
CA ASP A 184 -23.56 6.60 -11.17
C ASP A 184 -24.07 6.34 -9.74
N ASP A 185 -23.82 5.14 -9.19
CA ASP A 185 -24.15 4.77 -7.82
C ASP A 185 -23.05 3.92 -7.14
N ASP A 186 -23.19 3.73 -5.82
CA ASP A 186 -22.22 3.03 -4.97
C ASP A 186 -22.03 1.56 -5.37
N GLU A 187 -23.09 0.89 -5.83
CA GLU A 187 -23.03 -0.52 -6.25
C GLU A 187 -22.25 -0.66 -7.56
N GLU A 188 -22.50 0.21 -8.53
CA GLU A 188 -21.76 0.27 -9.79
C GLU A 188 -20.26 0.56 -9.57
N ILE A 189 -19.94 1.54 -8.70
CA ILE A 189 -18.55 1.86 -8.34
C ILE A 189 -17.81 0.63 -7.79
N VAL A 190 -18.46 -0.13 -6.92
CA VAL A 190 -17.89 -1.33 -6.31
C VAL A 190 -17.72 -2.44 -7.34
N ASN A 191 -18.74 -2.70 -8.16
CA ASN A 191 -18.69 -3.73 -9.18
C ASN A 191 -17.60 -3.46 -10.23
N ASN A 192 -17.50 -2.22 -10.73
CA ASN A 192 -16.46 -1.81 -11.68
C ASN A 192 -15.05 -1.99 -11.08
N SER A 193 -14.89 -1.67 -9.79
CA SER A 193 -13.62 -1.90 -9.08
C SER A 193 -13.28 -3.39 -8.98
N LEU A 194 -14.24 -4.25 -8.67
CA LEU A 194 -14.02 -5.69 -8.56
C LEU A 194 -13.70 -6.34 -9.90
N GLU A 195 -14.43 -5.97 -10.96
CA GLU A 195 -14.14 -6.42 -12.33
C GLU A 195 -12.70 -6.07 -12.68
N LYS A 196 -12.26 -4.84 -12.36
CA LYS A 196 -10.87 -4.45 -12.61
C LYS A 196 -9.87 -5.21 -11.74
N ALA A 197 -10.21 -5.55 -10.51
CA ALA A 197 -9.35 -6.30 -9.61
C ALA A 197 -9.09 -7.73 -10.10
N GLU A 198 -10.03 -8.35 -10.83
CA GLU A 198 -9.88 -9.69 -11.39
C GLU A 198 -8.69 -9.80 -12.35
N ASP A 199 -8.39 -8.74 -13.12
CA ASP A 199 -7.23 -8.66 -14.02
C ASP A 199 -5.88 -8.86 -13.30
N TYR A 200 -5.83 -8.64 -11.98
CA TYR A 200 -4.58 -8.54 -11.22
C TYR A 200 -4.43 -9.60 -10.11
N LEU A 201 -5.29 -10.62 -10.07
CA LEU A 201 -5.24 -11.66 -9.04
C LEU A 201 -3.99 -12.54 -9.10
N GLU A 202 -3.24 -12.54 -10.21
CA GLU A 202 -1.93 -13.19 -10.27
C GLU A 202 -0.82 -12.41 -9.53
N TYR A 203 -1.05 -11.10 -9.30
CA TYR A 203 -0.06 -10.19 -8.69
C TYR A 203 -0.37 -9.83 -7.22
N CYS A 204 -1.56 -10.16 -6.73
CA CYS A 204 -2.00 -9.91 -5.34
C CYS A 204 -2.69 -11.14 -4.73
N GLU A 205 -2.82 -11.19 -3.41
CA GLU A 205 -3.58 -12.26 -2.72
C GLU A 205 -5.07 -11.98 -2.73
N GLY A 206 -5.48 -10.72 -2.58
CA GLY A 206 -6.88 -10.32 -2.59
C GLY A 206 -7.07 -8.82 -2.54
N VAL A 207 -8.29 -8.40 -2.86
CA VAL A 207 -8.70 -6.99 -2.90
C VAL A 207 -10.01 -6.85 -2.14
N ILE A 208 -10.13 -5.75 -1.39
CA ILE A 208 -11.34 -5.32 -0.71
C ILE A 208 -11.68 -3.93 -1.23
N VAL A 209 -12.94 -3.71 -1.61
CA VAL A 209 -13.45 -2.42 -2.07
C VAL A 209 -14.60 -2.01 -1.15
N ILE A 210 -14.54 -0.76 -0.68
CA ILE A 210 -15.55 -0.17 0.18
C ILE A 210 -16.06 1.12 -0.46
N LYS A 211 -17.39 1.25 -0.49
CA LYS A 211 -18.09 2.47 -0.88
C LYS A 211 -19.43 2.55 -0.14
N GLY A 212 -19.64 3.61 0.63
CA GLY A 212 -20.88 3.81 1.38
C GLY A 212 -21.15 2.64 2.34
N GLU A 213 -22.23 1.91 2.11
CA GLU A 213 -22.62 0.72 2.88
C GLU A 213 -22.16 -0.60 2.24
N TYR A 214 -21.52 -0.54 1.07
CA TYR A 214 -21.05 -1.70 0.34
C TYR A 214 -19.61 -2.04 0.71
N LEU A 215 -19.39 -3.32 1.03
CA LEU A 215 -18.08 -3.95 1.14
C LEU A 215 -18.07 -5.17 0.26
N ALA A 216 -17.18 -5.18 -0.73
CA ALA A 216 -16.98 -6.32 -1.61
C ALA A 216 -15.52 -6.74 -1.64
N LYS A 217 -15.30 -7.98 -2.09
CA LYS A 217 -13.98 -8.61 -2.07
C LYS A 217 -13.79 -9.58 -3.23
N VAL A 218 -12.55 -9.70 -3.68
CA VAL A 218 -12.12 -10.73 -4.63
C VAL A 218 -10.77 -11.32 -4.20
N GLY A 219 -10.52 -12.58 -4.58
CA GLY A 219 -9.33 -13.32 -4.17
C GLY A 219 -9.38 -13.81 -2.71
N HIS A 220 -8.21 -14.17 -2.19
CA HIS A 220 -8.03 -14.65 -0.82
C HIS A 220 -7.76 -13.48 0.13
N ILE A 221 -8.77 -13.12 0.93
CA ILE A 221 -8.63 -12.10 1.97
C ILE A 221 -8.52 -12.72 3.37
N PRO A 222 -7.89 -12.02 4.33
CA PRO A 222 -7.92 -12.39 5.74
C PRO A 222 -9.34 -12.37 6.32
N LYS A 223 -9.52 -12.96 7.50
CA LYS A 223 -10.81 -12.92 8.20
C LYS A 223 -11.14 -11.47 8.58
N ILE A 224 -12.34 -11.02 8.22
CA ILE A 224 -12.88 -9.74 8.68
C ILE A 224 -13.48 -9.96 10.06
N LEU A 225 -13.10 -9.10 11.01
CA LEU A 225 -13.63 -9.04 12.36
C LEU A 225 -14.49 -7.80 12.49
N GLN A 226 -15.62 -7.93 13.19
CA GLN A 226 -16.37 -6.77 13.68
C GLN A 226 -15.73 -6.30 14.99
N ILE A 227 -15.54 -5.00 15.13
CA ILE A 227 -15.00 -4.37 16.33
C ILE A 227 -16.18 -3.71 17.04
N GLU A 228 -16.48 -4.18 18.25
CA GLU A 228 -17.38 -3.46 19.15
C GLU A 228 -16.57 -2.34 19.81
N GLN A 229 -17.11 -1.12 19.78
CA GLN A 229 -16.55 0.04 20.50
C GLN A 229 -16.84 -0.05 22.00
#